data_AF-A0A1H8RU78-F1
#
_entry.id   AF-A0A1H8RU78-F1
#
_cell.length_a   1.000
_cell.length_b   1.000
_cell.length_c   1.000
_cell.angle_alpha   90.00
_cell.angle_beta   90.00
_cell.angle_gamma   90.00
#
_symmetry.space_group_name_H-M   'P 1'
#
loop_
_entity.id
_entity.type
_entity.pdbx_description
1 polymer ?
#
loop_
_entity_poly.entity_id
_entity_poly.type
_entity_poly.pdbx_seq_one_letter_code
_entity_poly.pdbx_strand_id
1 'polypeptide(L)'
;MDIDQNIIANLINTFSQTLEMFDLSSADARLFTILYLNHQPMTLDEMSQTTGKSKTTVNTGIRNLSDLNLVKQVWKKGVRKDLYTTDHALYQCFMSTYINKWLGHTVNQEESLAKIKAQLASQYKDELIVNKLNEMIAFHTSLKNSFAQMKPTT
;
A
#
# COMPACT_ATOMS: atom_id res chain seq x y z
N MET A 1 -21.88 -0.90 27.07
CA MET A 1 -21.96 0.02 25.91
C MET A 1 -20.64 0.75 25.65
N ASP A 2 -19.87 1.16 26.69
CA ASP A 2 -18.52 1.77 26.50
C ASP A 2 -17.38 0.79 26.17
N ILE A 3 -17.43 -0.44 26.69
CA ILE A 3 -16.34 -1.43 26.50
C ILE A 3 -16.20 -1.81 25.02
N ASP A 4 -17.33 -2.04 24.33
CA ASP A 4 -17.32 -2.45 22.92
C ASP A 4 -16.80 -1.34 22.00
N GLN A 5 -17.14 -0.07 22.28
CA GLN A 5 -16.63 1.07 21.51
C GLN A 5 -15.12 1.27 21.70
N ASN A 6 -14.61 1.09 22.93
CA ASN A 6 -13.18 1.17 23.19
C ASN A 6 -12.41 0.02 22.51
N ILE A 7 -12.95 -1.21 22.53
CA ILE A 7 -12.36 -2.34 21.82
C ILE A 7 -12.30 -2.08 20.31
N ILE A 8 -13.39 -1.60 19.70
CA ILE A 8 -13.43 -1.27 18.27
C ILE A 8 -12.44 -0.14 17.94
N ALA A 9 -12.36 0.90 18.76
CA ALA A 9 -11.41 2.00 18.57
C ALA A 9 -9.95 1.50 18.61
N ASN A 10 -9.62 0.63 19.57
CA ASN A 10 -8.29 0.03 19.68
C ASN A 10 -8.00 -0.90 18.50
N LEU A 11 -8.97 -1.69 18.06
CA LEU A 11 -8.84 -2.55 16.87
C LEU A 11 -8.55 -1.71 15.62
N ILE A 12 -9.28 -0.60 15.45
CA ILE A 12 -9.04 0.35 14.35
C ILE A 12 -7.62 0.90 14.43
N ASN A 13 -7.19 1.39 15.60
CA ASN A 13 -5.86 1.96 15.79
C ASN A 13 -4.75 0.95 15.47
N THR A 14 -4.80 -0.24 16.07
CA THR A 14 -3.78 -1.27 15.93
C THR A 14 -3.67 -1.76 14.49
N PHE A 15 -4.80 -2.00 13.82
CA PHE A 15 -4.76 -2.47 12.44
C PHE A 15 -4.32 -1.35 11.48
N SER A 16 -4.76 -0.11 11.69
CA SER A 16 -4.32 1.03 10.87
C SER A 16 -2.80 1.21 10.91
N GLN A 17 -2.16 1.05 12.07
CA GLN A 17 -0.70 1.11 12.19
C GLN A 17 0.01 0.04 11.33
N THR A 18 -0.59 -1.14 11.18
CA THR A 18 -0.06 -2.16 10.27
C THR A 18 -0.17 -1.69 8.82
N LEU A 19 -1.29 -1.09 8.44
CA LEU A 19 -1.52 -0.62 7.07
C LEU A 19 -0.66 0.59 6.71
N GLU A 20 -0.29 1.43 7.68
CA GLU A 20 0.68 2.51 7.48
C GLU A 20 2.05 1.99 7.00
N MET A 21 2.43 0.75 7.33
CA MET A 21 3.65 0.11 6.81
C MET A 21 3.61 -0.16 5.30
N PHE A 22 2.42 -0.11 4.69
CA PHE A 22 2.20 -0.23 3.25
C PHE A 22 2.12 1.14 2.55
N ASP A 23 2.75 2.16 3.13
CA ASP A 23 2.80 3.55 2.64
C ASP A 23 1.43 4.26 2.58
N LEU A 24 0.44 3.80 3.37
CA LEU A 24 -0.80 4.53 3.53
C LEU A 24 -0.62 5.69 4.51
N SER A 25 -1.26 6.82 4.22
CA SER A 25 -1.40 7.88 5.22
C SER A 25 -2.21 7.39 6.41
N SER A 26 -1.97 7.93 7.61
CA SER A 26 -2.73 7.53 8.80
C SER A 26 -4.25 7.73 8.62
N ALA A 27 -4.65 8.75 7.86
CA ALA A 27 -6.05 8.98 7.52
C ALA A 27 -6.62 7.88 6.62
N ASP A 28 -5.88 7.48 5.58
CA ASP A 28 -6.33 6.47 4.61
C ASP A 28 -6.32 5.06 5.24
N ALA A 29 -5.32 4.73 6.05
CA ALA A 29 -5.24 3.48 6.81
C ALA A 29 -6.43 3.32 7.77
N ARG A 30 -6.80 4.41 8.47
CA ARG A 30 -7.97 4.43 9.36
C ARG A 30 -9.28 4.29 8.60
N LEU A 31 -9.44 5.03 7.49
CA LEU A 31 -10.62 4.95 6.65
C LEU A 31 -10.81 3.54 6.08
N PHE A 32 -9.74 2.94 5.55
CA PHE A 32 -9.76 1.55 5.09
C PHE A 32 -10.18 0.61 6.21
N THR A 33 -9.58 0.72 7.39
CA THR A 33 -9.89 -0.17 8.51
C THR A 33 -11.35 -0.07 8.95
N ILE A 34 -11.91 1.14 9.00
CA ILE A 34 -13.33 1.35 9.29
C ILE A 34 -14.19 0.65 8.23
N LEU A 35 -13.87 0.81 6.96
CA LEU A 35 -14.62 0.17 5.87
C LEU A 35 -14.48 -1.35 5.89
N TYR A 36 -13.30 -1.87 6.23
CA TYR A 36 -13.01 -3.30 6.33
C TYR A 36 -13.77 -3.98 7.49
N LEU A 37 -13.82 -3.32 8.65
CA LEU A 37 -14.59 -3.79 9.80
C LEU A 37 -16.10 -3.67 9.56
N ASN A 38 -16.53 -2.74 8.69
CA ASN A 38 -17.92 -2.65 8.29
C ASN A 38 -18.25 -3.74 7.27
N HIS A 39 -18.95 -4.79 7.69
CA HIS A 39 -19.34 -5.92 6.83
C HIS A 39 -20.32 -5.58 5.70
N GLN A 40 -20.63 -4.30 5.47
CA GLN A 40 -21.53 -3.83 4.43
C GLN A 40 -20.88 -2.69 3.64
N PRO A 41 -21.21 -2.52 2.35
CA PRO A 41 -20.76 -1.36 1.60
C PRO A 41 -21.25 -0.05 2.23
N MET A 42 -20.39 0.98 2.23
CA MET A 42 -20.71 2.30 2.78
C MET A 42 -20.73 3.37 1.70
N THR A 43 -21.59 4.37 1.86
CA THR A 43 -21.59 5.61 1.08
C THR A 43 -20.55 6.59 1.64
N LEU A 44 -20.16 7.60 0.84
CA LEU A 44 -19.30 8.69 1.31
C LEU A 44 -19.90 9.45 2.50
N ASP A 45 -21.24 9.53 2.58
CA ASP A 45 -21.94 10.20 3.70
C ASP A 45 -21.80 9.40 5.00
N GLU A 46 -22.02 8.08 4.95
CA GLU A 46 -21.87 7.20 6.11
C GLU A 46 -20.41 7.20 6.60
N MET A 47 -19.44 7.11 5.69
CA MET A 47 -18.03 7.19 6.04
C MET A 47 -17.64 8.53 6.67
N SER A 48 -18.19 9.64 6.15
CA SER A 48 -17.98 10.98 6.73
C SER A 48 -18.51 11.04 8.16
N GLN A 49 -19.69 10.48 8.42
CA GLN A 49 -20.28 10.42 9.75
C GLN A 49 -19.46 9.53 10.70
N THR A 50 -19.07 8.33 10.28
CA THR A 50 -18.31 7.38 11.12
C THR A 50 -16.90 7.88 11.45
N THR A 51 -16.23 8.52 10.49
CA THR A 51 -14.86 9.03 10.67
C THR A 51 -14.80 10.39 11.37
N GLY A 52 -15.92 11.12 11.43
CA GLY A 52 -15.95 12.52 11.86
C GLY A 52 -15.19 13.47 10.93
N LYS A 53 -14.92 13.06 9.68
CA LYS A 53 -14.21 13.85 8.67
C LYS A 53 -15.18 14.41 7.64
N SER A 54 -14.75 15.46 6.93
CA SER A 54 -15.56 16.04 5.85
C SER A 54 -15.74 15.04 4.70
N LYS A 55 -16.86 15.15 3.97
CA LYS A 55 -17.12 14.35 2.76
C LYS A 55 -16.02 14.51 1.69
N THR A 56 -15.44 15.70 1.58
CA THR A 56 -14.31 15.96 0.68
C THR A 56 -13.07 15.15 1.09
N THR A 57 -12.74 15.14 2.39
CA THR A 57 -11.61 14.36 2.92
C THR A 57 -11.82 12.86 2.67
N VAL A 58 -13.02 12.34 2.96
CA VAL A 58 -13.37 10.94 2.73
C VAL A 58 -13.28 10.58 1.24
N ASN A 59 -13.78 11.45 0.35
CA ASN A 59 -13.72 11.21 -1.09
C ASN A 59 -12.27 11.14 -1.59
N THR A 60 -11.38 12.03 -1.12
CA THR A 60 -9.95 11.93 -1.44
C THR A 60 -9.35 10.61 -0.95
N GLY A 61 -9.64 10.21 0.29
CA GLY A 61 -9.13 8.93 0.81
C GLY A 61 -9.66 7.72 0.04
N ILE A 62 -10.94 7.71 -0.35
CA ILE A 62 -11.51 6.65 -1.19
C ILE A 62 -10.84 6.58 -2.56
N ARG A 63 -10.50 7.71 -3.18
CA ARG A 63 -9.74 7.72 -4.44
C ARG A 63 -8.35 7.12 -4.24
N ASN A 64 -7.60 7.58 -3.24
CA ASN A 64 -6.27 7.04 -2.92
C ASN A 64 -6.31 5.51 -2.72
N LEU A 65 -7.30 5.03 -1.95
CA LEU A 65 -7.49 3.60 -1.69
C LEU A 65 -7.91 2.82 -2.94
N SER A 66 -8.69 3.43 -3.82
CA SER A 66 -9.11 2.82 -5.10
C SER A 66 -7.93 2.72 -6.07
N ASP A 67 -7.06 3.74 -6.13
CA ASP A 67 -5.84 3.73 -6.95
C ASP A 67 -4.86 2.61 -6.53
N LEU A 68 -4.88 2.26 -5.24
CA LEU A 68 -4.13 1.12 -4.68
C LEU A 68 -4.87 -0.23 -4.82
N ASN A 69 -6.05 -0.26 -5.45
CA ASN A 69 -6.95 -1.41 -5.56
C ASN A 69 -7.41 -2.00 -4.22
N LEU A 70 -7.38 -1.21 -3.15
CA LEU A 70 -7.77 -1.64 -1.80
C LEU A 70 -9.28 -1.53 -1.57
N VAL A 71 -9.94 -0.63 -2.31
CA VAL A 71 -11.38 -0.38 -2.23
C VAL A 71 -11.98 -0.40 -3.62
N LYS A 72 -13.22 -0.89 -3.74
CA LYS A 72 -13.99 -0.87 -4.98
C LYS A 72 -15.37 -0.26 -4.78
N GLN A 73 -15.84 0.43 -5.80
CA GLN A 73 -17.22 0.89 -5.88
C GLN A 73 -18.13 -0.29 -6.24
N VAL A 74 -19.27 -0.40 -5.56
CA VAL A 74 -20.28 -1.43 -5.76
C VAL A 74 -21.66 -0.82 -5.88
N TRP A 75 -22.56 -1.53 -6.54
CA TRP A 75 -23.95 -1.13 -6.69
C TRP A 75 -24.88 -2.01 -5.87
N LYS A 76 -25.89 -1.40 -5.24
CA LYS A 76 -26.94 -2.12 -4.51
C LYS A 76 -28.30 -1.66 -5.03
N LYS A 77 -29.16 -2.62 -5.37
CA LYS A 77 -30.52 -2.35 -5.88
C LYS A 77 -31.30 -1.45 -4.91
N GLY A 78 -31.86 -0.37 -5.44
CA GLY A 78 -32.63 0.61 -4.67
C GLY A 78 -31.79 1.72 -4.02
N VAL A 79 -30.45 1.64 -4.07
CA VAL A 79 -29.55 2.70 -3.58
C VAL A 79 -29.07 3.53 -4.76
N ARG A 80 -29.37 4.84 -4.75
CA ARG A 80 -28.94 5.79 -5.79
C ARG A 80 -27.55 6.37 -5.57
N LYS A 81 -26.96 6.15 -4.39
CA LYS A 81 -25.64 6.64 -4.01
C LYS A 81 -24.57 5.60 -4.34
N ASP A 82 -23.36 6.08 -4.60
CA ASP A 82 -22.18 5.22 -4.72
C ASP A 82 -21.86 4.57 -3.38
N LEU A 83 -21.69 3.25 -3.41
CA LEU A 83 -21.27 2.45 -2.27
C LEU A 83 -19.85 1.94 -2.51
N TYR A 84 -19.08 1.81 -1.45
CA TYR A 84 -17.70 1.36 -1.49
C TYR A 84 -17.52 0.20 -0.52
N THR A 85 -16.64 -0.73 -0.85
CA THR A 85 -16.31 -1.88 0.00
C THR A 85 -14.86 -2.31 -0.22
N THR A 86 -14.29 -3.01 0.74
CA THR A 86 -12.95 -3.61 0.64
C THR A 86 -13.01 -4.99 0.01
N ASP A 87 -11.88 -5.50 -0.47
CA ASP A 87 -11.77 -6.93 -0.79
C ASP A 87 -11.60 -7.77 0.49
N HIS A 88 -12.02 -9.04 0.45
CA HIS A 88 -11.84 -9.99 1.54
C HIS A 88 -10.43 -10.59 1.57
N ALA A 89 -9.73 -10.60 0.43
CA ALA A 89 -8.38 -11.14 0.31
C ALA A 89 -7.30 -10.12 0.71
N LEU A 90 -7.39 -9.59 1.93
CA LEU A 90 -6.57 -8.48 2.40
C LEU A 90 -5.07 -8.75 2.27
N TYR A 91 -4.60 -9.90 2.77
CA TYR A 91 -3.20 -10.30 2.67
C TYR A 91 -2.71 -10.30 1.21
N GLN A 92 -3.49 -10.90 0.31
CA GLN A 92 -3.12 -10.99 -1.11
C GLN A 92 -3.05 -9.61 -1.75
N CYS A 93 -4.03 -8.75 -1.48
CA CYS A 93 -4.10 -7.41 -2.06
C CYS A 93 -2.91 -6.55 -1.61
N PHE A 94 -2.68 -6.45 -0.30
CA PHE A 94 -1.59 -5.64 0.24
C PHE A 94 -0.21 -6.19 -0.14
N MET A 95 0.01 -7.49 0.00
CA MET A 95 1.31 -8.08 -0.34
C MET A 95 1.59 -8.02 -1.84
N SER A 96 0.59 -8.26 -2.70
CA SER A 96 0.79 -8.15 -4.15
C SER A 96 1.14 -6.73 -4.56
N THR A 97 0.40 -5.72 -4.06
CA THR A 97 0.69 -4.31 -4.35
C THR A 97 2.08 -3.92 -3.86
N TYR A 98 2.44 -4.31 -2.63
CA TYR A 98 3.74 -3.98 -2.04
C TYR A 98 4.91 -4.65 -2.76
N ILE A 99 4.82 -5.96 -3.00
CA ILE A 99 5.85 -6.73 -3.71
C ILE A 99 6.03 -6.20 -5.13
N ASN A 100 4.95 -5.92 -5.85
CA ASN A 100 5.03 -5.37 -7.20
C ASN A 100 5.68 -3.98 -7.21
N LYS A 101 5.34 -3.11 -6.25
CA LYS A 101 5.98 -1.79 -6.08
C LYS A 101 7.49 -1.95 -5.85
N TRP A 102 7.89 -2.79 -4.91
CA TRP A 102 9.31 -3.05 -4.63
C TRP A 102 10.05 -3.61 -5.83
N LEU A 103 9.50 -4.62 -6.51
CA LEU A 103 10.09 -5.19 -7.72
C LEU A 103 10.29 -4.12 -8.80
N GLY A 104 9.31 -3.26 -9.02
CA GLY A 104 9.42 -2.14 -9.96
C GLY A 104 10.54 -1.17 -9.58
N HIS A 105 10.64 -0.77 -8.32
CA HIS A 105 11.75 0.07 -7.85
C HIS A 105 13.10 -0.61 -7.99
N THR A 106 13.22 -1.89 -7.63
CA THR A 106 14.48 -2.62 -7.68
C THR A 106 14.99 -2.79 -9.11
N VAL A 107 14.11 -3.06 -10.08
CA VAL A 107 14.49 -3.12 -11.51
C VAL A 107 15.01 -1.77 -11.99
N ASN A 108 14.29 -0.69 -11.71
CA ASN A 108 14.72 0.66 -12.11
C ASN A 108 16.07 1.08 -11.49
N GLN A 109 16.31 0.68 -10.23
CA GLN A 109 17.58 0.93 -9.55
C GLN A 109 18.72 0.08 -10.11
N GLU A 110 18.48 -1.20 -10.40
CA GLU A 110 19.46 -2.10 -11.04
C GLU A 110 19.93 -1.52 -12.40
N GLU A 111 18.99 -1.04 -13.23
CA GLU A 111 19.32 -0.38 -14.50
C GLU A 111 20.12 0.92 -14.32
N SER A 112 19.78 1.72 -13.31
CA SER A 112 20.48 2.98 -13.02
C SER A 112 21.92 2.73 -12.55
N LEU A 113 22.12 1.76 -11.66
CA LEU A 113 23.45 1.36 -11.19
C LEU A 113 24.30 0.75 -12.31
N ALA A 114 23.70 -0.02 -13.22
CA ALA A 114 24.39 -0.55 -14.38
C ALA A 114 24.89 0.57 -15.32
N LYS A 115 24.09 1.61 -15.55
CA LYS A 115 24.50 2.80 -16.33
C LYS A 115 25.66 3.54 -15.66
N ILE A 116 25.60 3.73 -14.34
CA ILE A 116 26.69 4.35 -13.57
C ILE A 116 27.97 3.51 -13.68
N LYS A 117 27.87 2.19 -13.59
CA LYS A 117 29.00 1.26 -13.73
C LYS A 117 29.68 1.40 -15.10
N ALA A 118 28.88 1.48 -16.17
CA ALA A 118 29.39 1.66 -17.53
C ALA A 118 30.13 3.01 -17.69
N GLN A 119 29.62 4.07 -17.07
CA GLN A 119 30.28 5.39 -17.08
C GLN A 119 31.61 5.36 -16.31
N LEU A 120 31.63 4.78 -15.11
CA LEU A 120 32.83 4.70 -14.27
C LEU A 120 33.95 3.88 -14.92
N ALA A 121 33.62 2.80 -15.66
CA ALA A 121 34.60 1.96 -16.36
C ALA A 121 35.50 2.75 -17.34
N SER A 122 35.06 3.91 -17.80
CA SER A 122 35.79 4.77 -18.74
C SER A 122 36.62 5.88 -18.09
N GLN A 123 36.39 6.22 -16.81
CA GLN A 123 36.94 7.45 -16.19
C GLN A 123 37.50 7.27 -14.77
N TYR A 124 37.16 6.20 -14.05
CA TYR A 124 37.43 6.07 -12.62
C TYR A 124 38.18 4.77 -12.30
N LYS A 125 39.36 4.88 -11.68
CA LYS A 125 40.21 3.73 -11.28
C LYS A 125 40.18 3.43 -9.78
N ASP A 126 39.36 4.14 -9.01
CA ASP A 126 39.23 3.88 -7.58
C ASP A 126 38.50 2.54 -7.36
N GLU A 127 39.28 1.52 -6.99
CA GLU A 127 38.77 0.18 -6.71
C GLU A 127 37.74 0.16 -5.58
N LEU A 128 37.83 1.08 -4.61
CA LEU A 128 36.87 1.15 -3.50
C LEU A 128 35.46 1.51 -4.01
N ILE A 129 35.37 2.52 -4.88
CA ILE A 129 34.09 2.97 -5.45
C ILE A 129 33.49 1.89 -6.36
N VAL A 130 34.32 1.23 -7.17
CA VAL A 130 33.87 0.13 -8.03
C VAL A 130 33.35 -1.04 -7.18
N ASN A 131 34.03 -1.39 -6.09
CA ASN A 131 33.60 -2.44 -5.17
C ASN A 131 32.27 -2.08 -4.49
N LYS A 132 32.13 -0.85 -3.98
CA LYS A 132 30.86 -0.38 -3.38
C LYS A 132 29.70 -0.41 -4.36
N LEU A 133 29.93 -0.05 -5.62
CA LEU A 133 28.91 -0.13 -6.65
C LEU A 133 28.50 -1.59 -6.93
N ASN A 134 29.46 -2.52 -6.98
CA ASN A 134 29.15 -3.94 -7.14
C ASN A 134 28.35 -4.49 -5.94
N GLU A 135 28.68 -4.09 -4.71
CA GLU A 135 27.89 -4.42 -3.51
C GLU A 135 26.45 -3.90 -3.63
N MET A 136 26.26 -2.65 -4.08
CA MET A 136 24.94 -2.06 -4.29
C MET A 136 24.13 -2.82 -5.34
N ILE A 137 24.75 -3.21 -6.46
CA ILE A 137 24.09 -4.02 -7.50
C ILE A 137 23.69 -5.38 -6.92
N ALA A 138 24.62 -6.08 -6.24
CA ALA A 138 24.35 -7.38 -5.64
C ALA A 138 23.21 -7.34 -4.60
N PHE A 139 23.14 -6.26 -3.81
CA PHE A 139 22.04 -6.01 -2.88
C PHE A 139 20.69 -5.94 -3.60
N HIS A 140 20.58 -5.15 -4.67
CA HIS A 140 19.33 -5.02 -5.45
C HIS A 140 18.96 -6.33 -6.15
N THR A 141 19.92 -7.05 -6.74
CA THR A 141 19.65 -8.37 -7.34
C THR A 141 19.12 -9.36 -6.28
N SER A 142 19.69 -9.35 -5.07
CA SER A 142 19.23 -10.21 -3.97
C SER A 142 17.82 -9.84 -3.51
N LEU A 143 17.51 -8.54 -3.36
CA LEU A 143 16.16 -8.06 -3.04
C LEU A 143 15.13 -8.51 -4.07
N LYS A 144 15.42 -8.30 -5.36
CA LYS A 144 14.55 -8.69 -6.47
C LYS A 144 14.21 -10.19 -6.44
N ASN A 145 15.23 -11.03 -6.23
CA ASN A 145 15.04 -12.48 -6.17
C ASN A 145 14.16 -12.88 -4.98
N SER A 146 14.40 -12.29 -3.81
CA SER A 146 13.58 -12.54 -2.60
C SER A 146 12.12 -12.13 -2.82
N PHE A 147 11.87 -10.92 -3.33
CA PHE A 147 10.51 -10.44 -3.57
C PHE A 147 9.78 -11.23 -4.67
N ALA A 148 10.49 -11.70 -5.70
CA ALA A 148 9.90 -12.52 -6.74
C ALA A 148 9.38 -13.87 -6.20
N GLN A 149 10.08 -14.45 -5.20
CA GLN A 149 9.67 -15.70 -4.54
C GLN A 149 8.52 -15.50 -3.54
N MET A 150 8.31 -14.27 -3.05
CA MET A 150 7.26 -13.95 -2.05
C MET A 150 5.91 -13.61 -2.66
N LYS A 151 5.77 -13.58 -4.00
CA LYS A 151 4.49 -13.25 -4.64
C LYS A 151 3.39 -14.20 -4.14
N PRO A 152 2.28 -13.68 -3.58
CA PRO A 152 1.19 -14.52 -3.12
C PRO A 152 0.65 -15.36 -4.28
N THR A 153 0.52 -16.67 -4.08
CA THR A 153 -0.15 -17.54 -5.04
C THR A 153 -1.63 -17.15 -5.10
N THR A 154 -2.16 -17.03 -6.32
CA THR A 154 -3.58 -16.73 -6.58
C THR A 154 -4.49 -17.83 -6.07
#